data_AF-A0A7J8PAH7-F1
#
_entry.id   AF-A0A7J8PAH7-F1
#
_cell.length_a   1.000
_cell.length_b   1.000
_cell.length_c   1.000
_cell.angle_alpha   90.00
_cell.angle_beta   90.00
_cell.angle_gamma   90.00
#
_symmetry.space_group_name_H-M   'P 1'
#
loop_
_entity.id
_entity.type
_entity.pdbx_description
1 polymer ?
#
loop_
_entity_poly.entity_id
_entity_poly.type
_entity_poly.pdbx_seq_one_letter_code
_entity_poly.pdbx_strand_id
1 'polypeptide(L)'
;MFETFNVPGLYIAVNSVLALAAGYTTSKMTGVVVDVGDGATHIVPVADGYVIGSSIKSIPIAGKDVTLFIQQLMRERGEKIPPEDSFEAARKVKEMYCYTCSDVVKEFNKHDKEPGKYIKHWRGIRPKTGAPYSCDIGYERFLGPEVFFSPEIYSSDFTTPLPVVIDKCI
;
A
#
# COMPACT_ATOMS: atom_id res chain seq x y z
N MET A 1 7.15 -13.15 -28.20
CA MET A 1 6.91 -14.51 -27.66
C MET A 1 7.06 -15.56 -28.74
N PHE A 2 6.24 -15.58 -29.78
CA PHE A 2 6.34 -16.60 -30.83
C PHE A 2 7.60 -16.46 -31.71
N GLU A 3 7.88 -15.30 -32.28
CA GLU A 3 9.00 -15.17 -33.25
C GLU A 3 10.38 -15.27 -32.60
N THR A 4 10.59 -14.61 -31.45
CA THR A 4 11.89 -14.59 -30.77
C THR A 4 12.14 -15.83 -29.92
N PHE A 5 11.10 -16.34 -29.23
CA PHE A 5 11.25 -17.40 -28.23
C PHE A 5 10.64 -18.73 -28.68
N ASN A 6 10.04 -18.77 -29.87
CA ASN A 6 9.50 -19.98 -30.51
C ASN A 6 8.60 -20.83 -29.59
N VAL A 7 7.79 -20.16 -28.75
CA VAL A 7 6.88 -20.83 -27.81
C VAL A 7 5.75 -21.56 -28.56
N PRO A 8 5.34 -22.76 -28.14
CA PRO A 8 4.32 -23.55 -28.84
C PRO A 8 2.89 -23.04 -28.63
N GLY A 9 2.66 -22.21 -27.63
CA GLY A 9 1.36 -21.62 -27.31
C GLY A 9 1.52 -20.45 -26.33
N LEU A 10 0.59 -19.51 -26.37
CA LEU A 10 0.57 -18.33 -25.51
C LEU A 10 -0.86 -18.08 -25.03
N TYR A 11 -1.02 -17.87 -23.73
CA TYR A 11 -2.26 -17.41 -23.13
C TYR A 11 -1.98 -16.13 -22.34
N ILE A 12 -2.75 -15.07 -22.61
CA ILE A 12 -2.65 -13.79 -21.90
C ILE A 12 -3.92 -13.66 -21.08
N ALA A 13 -3.77 -13.73 -19.77
CA ALA A 13 -4.86 -13.60 -18.82
C ALA A 13 -4.94 -12.18 -18.26
N VAL A 14 -6.12 -11.80 -17.79
CA VAL A 14 -6.31 -10.55 -17.04
C VAL A 14 -6.01 -10.81 -15.57
N ASN A 15 -5.09 -10.04 -14.98
CA ASN A 15 -4.65 -10.21 -13.58
C ASN A 15 -5.83 -10.27 -12.60
N SER A 16 -6.83 -9.40 -12.76
CA SER A 16 -7.99 -9.37 -11.87
C SER A 16 -8.81 -10.66 -11.93
N VAL A 17 -9.00 -11.24 -13.12
CA VAL A 17 -9.73 -12.51 -13.28
C VAL A 17 -8.96 -13.66 -12.63
N LEU A 18 -7.62 -13.67 -12.75
CA LEU A 18 -6.77 -14.64 -12.06
C LEU A 18 -6.80 -14.46 -10.54
N ALA A 19 -6.78 -13.22 -10.05
CA ALA A 19 -6.88 -12.92 -8.62
C ALA A 19 -8.22 -13.39 -8.04
N LEU A 20 -9.31 -13.20 -8.78
CA LEU A 20 -10.63 -13.72 -8.40
C LEU A 20 -10.64 -15.25 -8.37
N ALA A 21 -10.05 -15.90 -9.37
CA ALA A 21 -9.92 -17.37 -9.41
C ALA A 21 -9.05 -17.93 -8.27
N ALA A 22 -8.02 -17.19 -7.84
CA ALA A 22 -7.16 -17.60 -6.74
C ALA A 22 -7.85 -17.49 -5.37
N GLY A 23 -8.71 -16.48 -5.18
CA GLY A 23 -9.39 -16.22 -3.92
C GLY A 23 -10.68 -17.02 -3.69
N TYR A 24 -11.34 -17.49 -4.75
CA TYR A 24 -12.61 -18.21 -4.67
C TYR A 24 -12.48 -19.68 -5.07
N THR A 25 -12.85 -20.59 -4.16
CA THR A 25 -12.92 -22.04 -4.39
C THR A 25 -14.24 -22.48 -5.05
N THR A 26 -15.14 -21.55 -5.36
CA THR A 26 -16.47 -21.83 -5.94
C THR A 26 -16.53 -21.48 -7.42
N SER A 27 -17.36 -22.20 -8.18
CA SER A 27 -17.60 -22.03 -9.63
C SER A 27 -18.15 -20.66 -10.07
N LYS A 28 -18.32 -19.71 -9.16
CA LYS A 28 -18.85 -18.36 -9.46
C LYS A 28 -17.69 -17.39 -9.67
N MET A 29 -17.49 -17.01 -10.92
CA MET A 29 -16.47 -16.04 -11.37
C MET A 29 -17.01 -14.60 -11.35
N THR A 30 -17.69 -14.21 -10.27
CA THR A 30 -18.31 -12.89 -10.13
C THR A 30 -17.89 -12.23 -8.83
N GLY A 31 -17.39 -11.00 -8.89
CA GLY A 31 -16.91 -10.25 -7.74
C GLY A 31 -16.20 -8.96 -8.15
N VAL A 32 -15.77 -8.16 -7.16
CA VAL A 32 -14.96 -6.97 -7.37
C VAL A 32 -13.54 -7.25 -6.89
N VAL A 33 -12.56 -6.98 -7.74
CA VAL A 33 -11.14 -7.13 -7.42
C VAL A 33 -10.56 -5.76 -7.15
N VAL A 34 -9.95 -5.60 -5.97
CA VAL A 34 -9.20 -4.40 -5.60
C VAL A 34 -7.72 -4.73 -5.71
N ASP A 35 -7.11 -4.35 -6.82
CA ASP A 35 -5.69 -4.57 -7.13
C ASP A 35 -4.87 -3.35 -6.68
N VAL A 36 -4.17 -3.49 -5.55
CA VAL A 36 -3.32 -2.44 -4.96
C VAL A 36 -1.87 -2.78 -5.22
N GLY A 37 -1.27 -2.14 -6.23
CA GLY A 37 0.13 -2.30 -6.57
C GLY A 37 1.03 -1.24 -5.94
N ASP A 38 2.30 -1.20 -6.38
CA ASP A 38 3.23 -0.14 -5.97
C ASP A 38 2.95 1.19 -6.68
N GLY A 39 2.53 1.15 -7.96
CA GLY A 39 2.34 2.36 -8.78
C GLY A 39 0.89 2.80 -9.00
N ALA A 40 -0.09 1.91 -8.81
CA ALA A 40 -1.50 2.24 -9.00
C ALA A 40 -2.40 1.31 -8.19
N THR A 41 -3.61 1.80 -7.89
CA THR A 41 -4.70 0.99 -7.36
C THR A 41 -5.84 0.95 -8.37
N HIS A 42 -6.29 -0.26 -8.72
CA HIS A 42 -7.39 -0.51 -9.65
C HIS A 42 -8.51 -1.28 -8.98
N ILE A 43 -9.74 -0.89 -9.25
CA ILE A 43 -10.95 -1.58 -8.80
C ILE A 43 -11.64 -2.10 -10.05
N VAL A 44 -11.70 -3.43 -10.15
CA VAL A 44 -12.08 -4.16 -11.36
C VAL A 44 -13.27 -5.07 -11.05
N PRO A 45 -14.50 -4.67 -11.41
CA PRO A 45 -15.66 -5.53 -11.32
C PRO A 45 -15.62 -6.63 -12.39
N VAL A 46 -15.90 -7.85 -11.98
CA VAL A 46 -15.93 -9.06 -12.81
C VAL A 46 -17.28 -9.74 -12.64
N ALA A 47 -17.92 -10.11 -13.75
CA ALA A 47 -19.15 -10.89 -13.78
C ALA A 47 -18.99 -12.08 -14.73
N ASP A 48 -19.25 -13.28 -14.23
CA ASP A 48 -19.17 -14.55 -14.94
C ASP A 48 -17.84 -14.74 -15.70
N GLY A 49 -16.73 -14.27 -15.11
CA GLY A 49 -15.38 -14.34 -15.67
C GLY A 49 -15.01 -13.20 -16.62
N TYR A 50 -15.94 -12.28 -16.91
CA TYR A 50 -15.74 -11.13 -17.77
C TYR A 50 -15.58 -9.85 -16.97
N VAL A 51 -14.61 -9.02 -17.36
CA VAL A 51 -14.40 -7.70 -16.75
C VAL A 51 -15.44 -6.72 -17.27
N ILE A 52 -16.11 -6.00 -16.37
CA ILE A 52 -17.04 -4.92 -16.71
C ILE A 52 -16.23 -3.63 -16.91
N GLY A 53 -15.66 -3.46 -18.10
CA GLY A 53 -14.73 -2.38 -18.41
C GLY A 53 -15.26 -0.97 -18.13
N SER A 54 -16.56 -0.73 -18.33
CA SER A 54 -17.20 0.57 -18.06
C SER A 54 -17.25 0.96 -16.59
N SER A 55 -17.09 0.01 -15.68
CA SER A 55 -17.19 0.21 -14.23
C SER A 55 -15.84 0.14 -13.52
N ILE A 56 -14.74 0.01 -14.28
CA ILE A 56 -13.38 0.08 -13.72
C ILE A 56 -13.13 1.49 -13.16
N LYS A 57 -12.57 1.55 -11.95
CA LYS A 57 -12.06 2.79 -11.35
C LYS A 57 -10.60 2.62 -10.97
N SER A 58 -9.88 3.74 -10.93
CA SER A 58 -8.52 3.80 -10.44
C SER A 58 -8.38 4.90 -9.41
N ILE A 59 -7.47 4.70 -8.46
CA ILE A 59 -7.13 5.66 -7.44
C ILE A 59 -5.64 6.02 -7.60
N PRO A 60 -5.26 7.31 -7.56
CA PRO A 60 -3.87 7.76 -7.66
C PRO A 60 -3.14 7.61 -6.32
N ILE A 61 -3.37 6.50 -5.61
CA ILE A 61 -2.74 6.16 -4.34
C ILE A 61 -2.38 4.68 -4.42
N ALA A 62 -1.13 4.37 -4.13
CA ALA A 62 -0.55 3.04 -4.24
C ALA A 62 0.51 2.81 -3.16
N GLY A 63 1.17 1.65 -3.20
CA GLY A 63 2.21 1.28 -2.24
C GLY A 63 3.38 2.27 -2.20
N LYS A 64 3.71 2.93 -3.31
CA LYS A 64 4.76 3.95 -3.37
C LYS A 64 4.37 5.21 -2.61
N ASP A 65 3.12 5.65 -2.74
CA ASP A 65 2.60 6.83 -2.05
C ASP A 65 2.61 6.64 -0.54
N VAL A 66 2.22 5.45 -0.06
CA VAL A 66 2.35 5.06 1.36
C VAL A 66 3.82 5.17 1.81
N THR A 67 4.75 4.70 0.98
CA THR A 67 6.19 4.75 1.29
C THR A 67 6.68 6.19 1.39
N LEU A 68 6.28 7.05 0.45
CA LEU A 68 6.63 8.47 0.44
C LEU A 68 6.03 9.20 1.65
N PHE A 69 4.81 8.86 2.03
CA PHE A 69 4.16 9.44 3.21
C PHE A 69 4.88 9.05 4.50
N ILE A 70 5.22 7.78 4.67
CA ILE A 70 6.03 7.31 5.82
C ILE A 70 7.38 8.02 5.84
N GLN A 71 8.04 8.15 4.68
CA GLN A 71 9.31 8.86 4.56
C GLN A 71 9.19 10.32 5.03
N GLN A 72 8.11 11.00 4.65
CA GLN A 72 7.81 12.36 5.10
C GLN A 72 7.62 12.43 6.61
N LEU A 73 6.79 11.56 7.20
CA LEU A 73 6.54 11.53 8.65
C LEU A 73 7.82 11.31 9.46
N MET A 74 8.69 10.39 9.02
CA MET A 74 9.98 10.14 9.69
C MET A 74 10.92 11.35 9.59
N ARG A 75 10.88 12.07 8.47
CA ARG A 75 11.66 13.30 8.28
C ARG A 75 11.15 14.44 9.16
N GLU A 76 9.85 14.62 9.26
CA GLU A 76 9.21 15.65 10.10
C GLU A 76 9.48 15.43 11.59
N ARG A 77 9.54 14.16 12.04
CA ARG A 77 9.97 13.81 13.41
C ARG A 77 11.46 14.08 13.67
N GLY A 78 12.27 14.23 12.62
CA GLY A 78 13.71 14.49 12.75
C GLY A 78 14.56 13.23 12.92
N GLU A 79 14.09 12.07 12.44
CA GLU A 79 14.87 10.83 12.46
C GLU A 79 16.16 11.00 11.64
N LYS A 80 17.30 10.56 12.20
CA LYS A 80 18.63 10.73 11.60
C LYS A 80 18.94 9.69 10.52
N ILE A 81 18.02 9.52 9.58
CA ILE A 81 18.13 8.58 8.47
C ILE A 81 18.97 9.21 7.36
N PRO A 82 19.98 8.51 6.82
CA PRO A 82 20.74 9.00 5.67
C PRO A 82 19.81 9.27 4.47
N PRO A 83 19.93 10.41 3.78
CA PRO A 83 19.09 10.72 2.62
C PRO A 83 19.13 9.64 1.53
N GLU A 84 20.28 9.00 1.34
CA GLU A 84 20.47 7.90 0.38
C GLU A 84 19.71 6.61 0.72
N ASP A 85 19.37 6.39 1.99
CA ASP A 85 18.68 5.17 2.46
C ASP A 85 17.25 5.48 2.93
N SER A 86 16.83 6.74 2.86
CA SER A 86 15.58 7.24 3.43
C SER A 86 14.34 6.56 2.83
N PHE A 87 14.32 6.34 1.52
CA PHE A 87 13.20 5.66 0.85
C PHE A 87 13.14 4.17 1.18
N GLU A 88 14.29 3.49 1.20
CA GLU A 88 14.38 2.06 1.49
C GLU A 88 14.07 1.76 2.97
N ALA A 89 14.52 2.63 3.89
CA ALA A 89 14.13 2.57 5.28
C ALA A 89 12.61 2.72 5.44
N ALA A 90 12.00 3.73 4.82
CA ALA A 90 10.55 3.92 4.85
C ALA A 90 9.79 2.72 4.25
N ARG A 91 10.29 2.12 3.17
CA ARG A 91 9.73 0.91 2.57
C ARG A 91 9.77 -0.27 3.54
N LYS A 92 10.92 -0.50 4.19
CA LYS A 92 11.06 -1.55 5.22
C LYS A 92 10.16 -1.30 6.41
N VAL A 93 9.99 -0.04 6.81
CA VAL A 93 9.06 0.34 7.87
C VAL A 93 7.62 0.01 7.48
N LYS A 94 7.24 0.33 6.25
CA LYS A 94 5.95 -0.03 5.65
C LYS A 94 5.71 -1.55 5.73
N GLU A 95 6.63 -2.34 5.19
CA GLU A 95 6.47 -3.78 5.05
C GLU A 95 6.51 -4.54 6.39
N MET A 96 7.27 -4.05 7.38
CA MET A 96 7.47 -4.78 8.65
C MET A 96 6.60 -4.31 9.81
N TYR A 97 6.22 -3.02 9.85
CA TYR A 97 5.62 -2.44 11.07
C TYR A 97 4.26 -1.78 10.86
N CYS A 98 3.85 -1.54 9.62
CA CYS A 98 2.57 -0.89 9.34
C CYS A 98 1.39 -1.84 9.47
N TYR A 99 0.25 -1.27 9.84
CA TYR A 99 -1.02 -1.97 9.99
C TYR A 99 -2.18 -0.98 9.87
N THR A 100 -3.37 -1.46 9.55
CA THR A 100 -4.57 -0.61 9.54
C THR A 100 -5.20 -0.58 10.93
N CYS A 101 -5.70 0.59 11.33
CA CYS A 101 -6.43 0.77 12.60
C CYS A 101 -7.92 1.04 12.31
N SER A 102 -8.79 0.77 13.27
CA SER A 102 -10.22 1.02 13.12
C SER A 102 -10.63 2.45 13.48
N ASP A 103 -9.85 3.12 14.34
CA ASP A 103 -10.11 4.47 14.81
C ASP A 103 -8.76 5.15 15.10
N VAL A 104 -8.40 6.09 14.22
CA VAL A 104 -7.12 6.81 14.24
C VAL A 104 -6.95 7.59 15.55
N VAL A 105 -8.00 8.24 16.04
CA VAL A 105 -7.95 9.06 17.26
C VAL A 105 -7.71 8.19 18.49
N LYS A 106 -8.36 7.04 18.58
CA LYS A 106 -8.09 6.08 19.66
C LYS A 106 -6.67 5.51 19.58
N GLU A 107 -6.17 5.26 18.37
CA GLU A 107 -4.83 4.71 18.19
C GLU A 107 -3.74 5.72 18.58
N PHE A 108 -3.93 7.01 18.27
CA PHE A 108 -3.07 8.10 18.79
C PHE A 108 -3.03 8.10 20.32
N ASN A 109 -4.19 8.15 20.97
CA ASN A 109 -4.29 8.17 22.44
C ASN A 109 -3.58 6.95 23.09
N LYS A 110 -3.60 5.81 22.42
CA LYS A 110 -2.95 4.58 22.88
C LYS A 110 -1.42 4.63 22.74
N HIS A 111 -0.91 5.22 21.66
CA HIS A 111 0.52 5.44 21.49
C HIS A 111 1.05 6.49 22.49
N ASP A 112 0.27 7.52 22.77
CA ASP A 112 0.65 8.59 23.71
C ASP A 112 0.66 8.12 25.17
N LYS A 113 -0.27 7.23 25.53
CA LYS A 113 -0.35 6.67 26.90
C LYS A 113 0.74 5.64 27.20
N GLU A 114 1.12 4.82 26.21
CA GLU A 114 2.10 3.74 26.40
C GLU A 114 3.20 3.75 25.31
N PRO A 115 4.01 4.83 25.22
CA PRO A 115 4.99 4.96 24.14
C PRO A 115 6.01 3.82 24.11
N GLY A 116 6.46 3.32 25.26
CA GLY A 116 7.45 2.23 25.34
C GLY A 116 6.96 0.88 24.79
N LYS A 117 5.66 0.69 24.60
CA LYS A 117 5.08 -0.54 24.03
C LYS A 117 4.95 -0.45 22.52
N TYR A 118 4.56 0.73 22.02
CA TYR A 118 4.17 0.94 20.63
C TYR A 118 5.27 1.53 19.76
N ILE A 119 6.18 2.32 20.33
CA ILE A 119 7.38 2.77 19.62
C ILE A 119 8.27 1.55 19.37
N LYS A 120 8.65 1.33 18.12
CA LYS A 120 9.61 0.30 17.71
C LYS A 120 10.92 0.95 17.30
N HIS A 121 12.01 0.23 17.47
CA HIS A 121 13.33 0.70 17.05
C HIS A 121 13.77 -0.10 15.84
N TRP A 122 14.19 0.60 14.80
CA TRP A 122 14.81 -0.03 13.63
C TRP A 122 16.26 0.41 13.50
N ARG A 123 17.10 -0.50 13.04
CA ARG A 123 18.53 -0.28 12.83
C ARG A 123 18.86 -0.57 11.38
N GLY A 124 19.52 0.39 10.75
CA GLY A 124 20.06 0.30 9.41
C GLY A 124 21.58 0.44 9.40
N ILE A 125 22.19 0.12 8.26
CA ILE A 125 23.61 0.31 8.02
C ILE A 125 23.74 1.31 6.88
N ARG A 126 24.53 2.36 7.10
CA ARG A 126 24.79 3.37 6.06
C ARG A 126 25.47 2.71 4.87
N PRO A 127 24.90 2.79 3.65
CA PRO A 127 25.50 2.13 2.48
C PRO A 127 26.93 2.59 2.17
N LYS A 128 27.23 3.88 2.42
CA LYS A 128 28.53 4.48 2.07
C LYS A 128 29.60 4.32 3.14
N THR A 129 29.24 4.41 4.43
CA THR A 129 30.21 4.41 5.53
C THR A 129 30.24 3.11 6.32
N GLY A 130 29.25 2.23 6.12
CA GLY A 130 29.07 1.02 6.93
C GLY A 130 28.69 1.30 8.39
N ALA A 131 28.53 2.58 8.78
CA ALA A 131 28.21 2.93 10.15
C ALA A 131 26.72 2.61 10.44
N PRO A 132 26.41 2.07 11.62
CA PRO A 132 25.03 1.82 12.01
C PRO A 132 24.29 3.14 12.23
N TYR A 133 23.00 3.13 11.96
CA TYR A 133 22.08 4.17 12.39
C TYR A 133 20.82 3.52 12.94
N SER A 134 20.14 4.23 13.84
CA SER A 134 18.86 3.80 14.39
C SER A 134 17.83 4.89 14.15
N CYS A 135 16.59 4.47 13.96
CA CYS A 135 15.44 5.34 14.02
C CYS A 135 14.34 4.71 14.87
N ASP A 136 13.55 5.58 15.47
CA ASP A 136 12.33 5.17 16.14
C ASP A 136 11.21 5.08 15.12
N ILE A 137 10.20 4.27 15.40
CA ILE A 137 9.03 4.04 14.56
C ILE A 137 7.80 4.18 15.43
N GLY A 138 6.95 5.16 15.12
CA GLY A 138 5.78 5.51 15.92
C GLY A 138 4.49 5.51 15.10
N TYR A 139 3.91 6.71 14.92
CA TYR A 139 2.59 6.88 14.31
C TYR A 139 2.51 6.49 12.84
N GLU A 140 3.63 6.52 12.10
CA GLU A 140 3.69 6.11 10.69
C GLU A 140 3.19 4.68 10.46
N ARG A 141 3.20 3.85 11.51
CA ARG A 141 2.71 2.47 11.47
C ARG A 141 1.24 2.38 11.11
N PHE A 142 0.40 3.25 11.64
CA PHE A 142 -1.03 3.27 11.32
C PHE A 142 -1.39 4.39 10.35
N LEU A 143 -0.66 5.50 10.36
CA LEU A 143 -0.89 6.61 9.43
C LEU A 143 -0.52 6.26 8.00
N GLY A 144 0.53 5.46 7.78
CA GLY A 144 0.95 5.06 6.44
C GLY A 144 -0.19 4.44 5.63
N PRO A 145 -0.81 3.35 6.09
CA PRO A 145 -1.96 2.73 5.41
C PRO A 145 -3.24 3.58 5.42
N GLU A 146 -3.36 4.54 6.34
CA GLU A 146 -4.57 5.38 6.48
C GLU A 146 -4.83 6.24 5.24
N VAL A 147 -3.82 6.49 4.39
CA VAL A 147 -3.98 7.25 3.13
C VAL A 147 -5.04 6.66 2.18
N PHE A 148 -5.38 5.37 2.30
CA PHE A 148 -6.45 4.76 1.51
C PHE A 148 -7.85 5.10 2.04
N PHE A 149 -7.98 5.38 3.33
CA PHE A 149 -9.25 5.65 4.00
C PHE A 149 -9.49 7.15 4.23
N SER A 150 -8.41 7.90 4.43
CA SER A 150 -8.40 9.35 4.60
C SER A 150 -7.38 9.99 3.64
N PRO A 151 -7.61 10.00 2.32
CA PRO A 151 -6.64 10.46 1.32
C PRO A 151 -6.15 11.90 1.51
N GLU A 152 -6.98 12.75 2.11
CA GLU A 152 -6.67 14.16 2.39
C GLU A 152 -5.42 14.38 3.25
N ILE A 153 -4.97 13.37 4.01
CA ILE A 153 -3.76 13.49 4.84
C ILE A 153 -2.47 13.48 4.01
N TYR A 154 -2.54 12.97 2.78
CA TYR A 154 -1.39 12.81 1.89
C TYR A 154 -1.49 13.68 0.63
N SER A 155 -2.68 13.75 0.01
CA SER A 155 -2.88 14.47 -1.25
C SER A 155 -4.05 15.43 -1.15
N SER A 156 -3.86 16.67 -1.61
CA SER A 156 -4.94 17.65 -1.78
C SER A 156 -5.81 17.38 -3.00
N ASP A 157 -5.27 16.66 -3.99
CA ASP A 157 -5.89 16.52 -5.31
C ASP A 157 -6.91 15.38 -5.35
N PHE A 158 -6.77 14.42 -4.43
CA PHE A 158 -7.64 13.27 -4.32
C PHE A 158 -8.05 13.04 -2.87
N THR A 159 -9.34 13.20 -2.59
CA THR A 159 -9.93 13.14 -1.24
C THR A 159 -10.97 12.04 -1.07
N THR A 160 -11.21 11.21 -2.09
CA THR A 160 -12.26 10.18 -2.04
C THR A 160 -11.73 8.89 -1.42
N PRO A 161 -12.25 8.42 -0.27
CA PRO A 161 -11.79 7.18 0.36
C PRO A 161 -11.96 5.95 -0.56
N LEU A 162 -11.04 5.00 -0.47
CA LEU A 162 -11.09 3.74 -1.23
C LEU A 162 -12.45 3.02 -1.13
N PRO A 163 -13.09 2.89 0.05
CA PRO A 163 -14.43 2.28 0.15
C PRO A 163 -15.49 2.97 -0.70
N VAL A 164 -15.44 4.31 -0.80
CA VAL A 164 -16.40 5.09 -1.61
C VAL A 164 -16.16 4.86 -3.11
N VAL A 165 -14.90 4.68 -3.53
CA VAL A 165 -14.60 4.36 -4.92
C VAL A 165 -15.05 2.94 -5.27
N ILE A 166 -14.90 1.99 -4.34
CA ILE A 166 -15.39 0.62 -4.50
C ILE A 166 -16.92 0.61 -4.65
N ASP A 167 -17.64 1.35 -3.82
CA ASP A 167 -19.10 1.47 -3.90
C ASP A 167 -19.56 2.02 -5.27
N LYS A 168 -18.82 2.96 -5.84
CA LYS A 168 -19.07 3.50 -7.20
C LYS A 168 -18.78 2.50 -8.34
N CYS A 169 -18.17 1.36 -8.07
CA CYS A 169 -17.90 0.30 -9.06
C CYS A 169 -19.00 -0.78 -9.11
N ILE A 170 -19.88 -0.83 -8.11
CA ILE A 170 -20.90 -1.87 -7.93
C ILE A 170 -22.24 -1.42 -8.53
#